data_AF-A0A4Y2S895-F1
#
_entry.id   AF-A0A4Y2S895-F1
#
_cell.length_a   1.000
_cell.length_b   1.000
_cell.length_c   1.000
_cell.angle_alpha   90.00
_cell.angle_beta   90.00
_cell.angle_gamma   90.00
#
_symmetry.space_group_name_H-M   'P 1'
#
loop_
_entity.id
_entity.type
_entity.pdbx_description
1 polymer ?
#
loop_
_entity_poly.entity_id
_entity_poly.type
_entity_poly.pdbx_seq_one_letter_code
_entity_poly.pdbx_strand_id
1 'polypeptide(L)'
;MCNLITPSEDILKKRKDELSETDFKLEHLTSDQKQLLLETLLDRSAAFSKSLKTIGCTDRVIPTFNFRSHNPIKTLPFEIPHAIQGTIKEELNELNEAGLIDRNISQWSSPMVLVKKKQNPTNPHKPASYRMALDLRLLNTILENSTYPLPKIPTLINEISKYPFNTTIDFCKAYWQITS
;
A
#
# COMPACT_ATOMS: atom_id res chain seq x y z
N MET A 1 26.76 -4.84 -7.55
CA MET A 1 26.34 -5.67 -6.40
C MET A 1 25.15 -4.98 -5.75
N CYS A 2 24.01 -5.66 -5.68
CA CYS A 2 22.80 -5.11 -5.08
C CYS A 2 22.91 -5.16 -3.56
N ASN A 3 23.08 -4.03 -2.89
CA ASN A 3 22.71 -3.95 -1.48
C ASN A 3 21.18 -4.06 -1.45
N LEU A 4 20.69 -5.25 -1.11
CA LEU A 4 19.29 -5.41 -0.72
C LEU A 4 19.17 -4.71 0.62
N ILE A 5 18.24 -3.78 0.76
CA ILE A 5 17.83 -3.31 2.10
C ILE A 5 17.19 -4.54 2.77
N THR A 6 17.99 -5.27 3.54
CA THR A 6 17.50 -6.34 4.38
C THR A 6 16.70 -5.68 5.50
N PRO A 7 15.42 -6.04 5.69
CA PRO A 7 14.65 -5.58 6.82
C PRO A 7 15.41 -5.91 8.11
N SER A 8 15.32 -5.04 9.13
CA SER A 8 15.93 -5.33 10.43
C SER A 8 15.38 -6.63 11.01
N GLU A 9 16.17 -7.28 11.87
CA GLU A 9 15.75 -8.51 12.55
C GLU A 9 14.41 -8.34 13.29
N ASP A 10 14.17 -7.15 13.86
CA ASP A 10 12.90 -6.80 14.49
C ASP A 10 11.72 -6.83 13.52
N ILE A 11 11.91 -6.35 12.29
CA ILE A 11 10.87 -6.38 11.25
C ILE A 11 10.64 -7.83 10.79
N LEU A 12 11.70 -8.60 10.59
CA LEU A 12 11.58 -10.01 10.20
C LEU A 12 10.84 -10.83 11.26
N LYS A 13 11.15 -10.59 12.55
CA LYS A 13 10.43 -11.20 13.66
C LYS A 13 8.96 -10.81 13.67
N LYS A 14 8.64 -9.52 13.53
CA LYS A 14 7.25 -9.04 13.44
C LYS A 14 6.48 -9.64 12.26
N ARG A 15 7.11 -9.78 11.09
CA ARG A 15 6.51 -10.43 9.91
C ARG A 15 6.18 -11.90 10.17
N LYS A 16 7.05 -12.61 10.89
CA LYS A 16 6.81 -13.98 11.32
C LYS A 16 5.67 -14.06 12.35
N ASP A 17 5.66 -13.15 13.33
CA ASP A 17 4.68 -13.14 14.41
C ASP A 17 3.27 -12.72 13.93
N GLU A 18 3.17 -11.91 12.88
CA GLU A 18 1.86 -11.47 12.33
C GLU A 18 1.23 -12.48 11.36
N LEU A 19 2.01 -13.43 10.86
CA LEU A 19 1.59 -14.44 9.88
C LEU A 19 1.04 -15.68 10.58
N SER A 20 -0.17 -16.10 10.17
CA SER A 20 -0.89 -17.25 10.73
C SER A 20 -1.28 -18.21 9.61
N GLU A 21 -1.43 -19.49 9.94
CA GLU A 21 -1.93 -20.51 9.01
C GLU A 21 -3.31 -20.17 8.44
N THR A 22 -4.12 -19.45 9.21
CA THR A 22 -5.47 -19.01 8.83
C THR A 22 -5.47 -17.88 7.79
N ASP A 23 -4.33 -17.26 7.51
CA ASP A 23 -4.21 -16.24 6.47
C ASP A 23 -4.23 -16.85 5.05
N PHE A 24 -3.94 -18.15 4.93
CA PHE A 24 -3.84 -18.84 3.66
C PHE A 24 -5.10 -19.65 3.34
N LYS A 25 -5.73 -19.32 2.21
CA LYS A 25 -6.92 -20.03 1.71
C LYS A 25 -6.50 -21.30 0.96
N LEU A 26 -6.30 -22.39 1.70
CA LEU A 26 -5.75 -23.65 1.19
C LEU A 26 -6.79 -24.78 1.05
N GLU A 27 -8.08 -24.47 1.12
CA GLU A 27 -9.18 -25.46 1.13
C GLU A 27 -9.31 -26.29 -0.16
N HIS A 28 -8.77 -25.78 -1.26
CA HIS A 28 -8.81 -26.42 -2.57
C HIS A 28 -7.68 -27.45 -2.80
N LEU A 29 -6.78 -27.62 -1.82
CA LEU A 29 -5.60 -28.48 -1.91
C LEU A 29 -5.78 -29.76 -1.11
N THR A 30 -5.04 -30.81 -1.48
CA THR A 30 -4.96 -32.04 -0.67
C THR A 30 -4.22 -31.78 0.64
N SER A 31 -4.35 -32.69 1.62
CA SER A 31 -3.68 -32.56 2.92
C SER A 31 -2.17 -32.38 2.78
N ASP A 32 -1.53 -33.20 1.94
CA ASP A 32 -0.07 -33.17 1.73
C ASP A 32 0.37 -31.87 1.04
N GLN A 33 -0.39 -31.42 0.02
CA GLN A 33 -0.13 -30.16 -0.68
C GLN A 33 -0.29 -28.95 0.25
N LYS A 34 -1.33 -28.98 1.08
CA LYS A 34 -1.59 -27.93 2.07
C LYS A 34 -0.44 -27.83 3.06
N GLN A 35 0.02 -28.96 3.61
CA GLN A 35 1.12 -28.98 4.56
C GLN A 35 2.42 -28.45 3.95
N LEU A 36 2.80 -28.95 2.76
CA LEU A 36 4.01 -28.52 2.06
C LEU A 36 3.99 -27.03 1.72
N LEU A 37 2.88 -26.53 1.19
CA LEU A 37 2.74 -25.12 0.82
C LEU A 37 2.75 -24.23 2.06
N LEU A 38 2.07 -24.62 3.13
CA LEU A 38 2.04 -23.87 4.37
C LEU A 38 3.44 -23.75 4.99
N GLU A 39 4.19 -24.85 5.07
CA GLU A 39 5.57 -24.86 5.55
C GLU A 39 6.45 -23.90 4.71
N THR A 40 6.32 -23.97 3.39
CA THR A 40 7.06 -23.10 2.47
C THR A 40 6.71 -21.62 2.67
N LEU A 41 5.43 -21.29 2.86
CA LEU A 41 4.97 -19.91 3.03
C LEU A 41 5.42 -19.33 4.39
N LEU A 42 5.40 -20.14 5.45
CA LEU A 42 5.88 -19.74 6.78
C LEU A 42 7.40 -19.58 6.81
N ASP A 43 8.15 -20.47 6.14
CA ASP A 43 9.60 -20.33 5.96
C ASP A 43 9.96 -19.07 5.15
N ARG A 44 9.05 -18.63 4.27
CA ARG A 44 9.17 -17.36 3.51
C ARG A 44 8.43 -16.19 4.15
N SER A 45 8.12 -16.25 5.44
CA SER A 45 7.48 -15.18 6.23
C SER A 45 8.11 -13.79 6.02
N ALA A 46 9.42 -13.73 5.78
CA ALA A 46 10.13 -12.50 5.46
C ALA A 46 9.58 -11.73 4.25
N ALA A 47 8.92 -12.40 3.29
CA ALA A 47 8.34 -11.80 2.10
C ALA A 47 6.94 -11.19 2.33
N PHE A 48 6.28 -11.53 3.45
CA PHE A 48 4.92 -11.09 3.76
C PHE A 48 4.92 -9.86 4.66
N SER A 49 3.88 -9.03 4.53
CA SER A 49 3.64 -7.92 5.43
C SER A 49 2.13 -7.69 5.54
N LYS A 50 1.62 -7.65 6.77
CA LYS A 50 0.20 -7.41 7.08
C LYS A 50 -0.04 -6.03 7.69
N SER A 51 0.99 -5.43 8.29
CA SER A 51 0.88 -4.15 8.99
C SER A 51 1.71 -3.06 8.32
N LEU A 52 1.32 -1.79 8.53
CA LEU A 52 2.08 -0.63 8.06
C LEU A 52 3.49 -0.57 8.64
N LYS A 53 3.70 -1.17 9.83
CA LYS A 53 4.98 -1.20 10.55
C LYS A 53 5.97 -2.23 9.98
N THR A 54 5.51 -3.14 9.13
CA THR A 54 6.34 -4.20 8.52
C THR A 54 6.47 -4.08 7.01
N ILE A 55 5.98 -2.98 6.40
CA ILE A 55 6.08 -2.81 4.94
C ILE A 55 7.55 -2.74 4.50
N GLY A 56 7.81 -3.18 3.28
CA GLY A 56 9.15 -3.08 2.68
C GLY A 56 9.53 -1.65 2.32
N CYS A 57 10.81 -1.44 2.01
CA CYS A 57 11.35 -0.20 1.46
C CYS A 57 12.32 -0.54 0.32
N THR A 58 12.35 0.28 -0.73
CA THR A 58 13.29 0.15 -1.85
C THR A 58 14.10 1.43 -2.04
N ASP A 59 15.41 1.28 -2.19
CA ASP A 59 16.35 2.35 -2.61
C ASP A 59 16.55 2.38 -4.14
N ARG A 60 15.92 1.45 -4.85
CA ARG A 60 16.12 1.28 -6.31
C ARG A 60 15.51 2.41 -7.11
N VAL A 61 14.52 3.08 -6.54
CA VAL A 61 13.76 4.14 -7.18
C VAL A 61 13.65 5.27 -6.18
N ILE A 62 14.25 6.42 -6.54
CA ILE A 62 14.04 7.67 -5.84
C ILE A 62 13.04 8.48 -6.68
N PRO A 63 11.84 8.76 -6.16
CA PRO A 63 10.83 9.48 -6.91
C PRO A 63 11.28 10.92 -7.17
N THR A 64 11.22 11.35 -8.42
CA THR A 64 11.49 12.74 -8.83
C THR A 64 10.23 13.33 -9.44
N PHE A 65 9.93 14.58 -9.08
CA PHE A 65 8.74 15.28 -9.56
C PHE A 65 9.18 16.56 -10.27
N ASN A 66 9.04 16.59 -11.59
CA ASN A 66 9.27 17.79 -12.37
C ASN A 66 7.98 18.58 -12.48
N PHE A 67 8.04 19.86 -12.10
CA PHE A 67 6.90 20.76 -12.16
C PHE A 67 7.11 21.81 -13.25
N ARG A 68 6.07 22.06 -14.04
CA ARG A 68 6.01 23.13 -15.05
C ARG A 68 6.01 24.53 -14.43
N SER A 69 5.66 24.62 -13.15
CA SER A 69 5.63 25.85 -12.36
C SER A 69 6.03 25.54 -10.92
N HIS A 70 6.85 26.40 -10.33
CA HIS A 70 7.31 26.27 -8.95
C HIS A 70 6.54 27.15 -7.95
N ASN A 71 5.47 27.82 -8.42
CA ASN A 71 4.61 28.59 -7.54
C ASN A 71 3.82 27.64 -6.63
N PRO A 72 3.91 27.78 -5.29
CA PRO A 72 3.21 26.89 -4.38
C PRO A 72 1.69 26.94 -4.55
N ILE A 73 1.07 25.77 -4.60
CA ILE A 73 -0.38 25.63 -4.55
C ILE A 73 -0.80 25.41 -3.10
N LYS A 74 -1.66 26.29 -2.60
CA LYS A 74 -2.21 26.20 -1.24
C LYS A 74 -3.74 26.23 -1.30
N THR A 75 -4.35 25.11 -0.94
CA THR A 75 -5.80 24.99 -0.80
C THR A 75 -6.21 24.91 0.67
N LEU A 76 -7.41 25.40 0.97
CA LEU A 76 -8.03 25.24 2.28
C LEU A 76 -8.48 23.79 2.49
N PRO A 77 -8.30 23.21 3.70
CA PRO A 77 -8.87 21.92 4.05
C PRO A 77 -10.41 21.95 3.99
N PHE A 78 -11.01 20.83 3.63
CA PHE A 78 -12.46 20.66 3.76
C PHE A 78 -12.87 20.46 5.22
N GLU A 79 -14.12 20.80 5.54
CA GLU A 79 -14.68 20.53 6.86
C GLU A 79 -14.79 19.03 7.12
N ILE A 80 -14.35 18.63 8.31
CA ILE A 80 -14.36 17.23 8.74
C ILE A 80 -15.47 17.05 9.78
N PRO A 81 -16.48 16.19 9.51
CA PRO A 81 -17.53 15.88 10.47
C PRO A 81 -16.98 15.36 11.79
N HIS A 82 -17.45 15.90 12.91
CA HIS A 82 -16.98 15.56 14.26
C HIS A 82 -16.97 14.04 14.53
N ALA A 83 -18.00 13.33 14.04
CA ALA A 83 -18.14 11.88 14.22
C ALA A 83 -16.98 11.05 13.64
N ILE A 84 -16.21 11.58 12.68
CA ILE A 84 -15.12 10.85 12.00
C ILE A 84 -13.73 11.37 12.43
N GLN A 85 -13.67 12.52 13.13
CA GLN A 85 -12.39 13.13 13.54
C GLN A 85 -11.53 12.20 14.41
N GLY A 86 -12.15 11.40 15.29
CA GLY A 86 -11.43 10.41 16.11
C GLY A 86 -10.71 9.37 15.24
N THR A 87 -11.43 8.76 14.30
CA THR A 87 -10.88 7.77 13.37
C THR A 87 -9.76 8.33 12.50
N ILE A 88 -9.90 9.57 12.03
CA ILE A 88 -8.85 10.25 11.25
C ILE A 88 -7.59 10.44 12.09
N LYS A 89 -7.75 10.88 13.34
CA LYS A 89 -6.62 11.09 14.25
C LYS A 89 -5.88 9.78 14.54
N GLU A 90 -6.61 8.68 14.73
CA GLU A 90 -6.04 7.35 14.90
C GLU A 90 -5.24 6.91 13.66
N GLU A 91 -5.82 7.02 12.46
CA GLU A 91 -5.14 6.61 11.21
C GLU A 91 -3.90 7.47 10.93
N LEU A 92 -3.94 8.78 11.20
CA LEU A 92 -2.77 9.66 11.10
C LEU A 92 -1.67 9.30 12.11
N ASN A 93 -2.05 8.95 13.35
CA ASN A 93 -1.09 8.51 14.35
C ASN A 93 -0.44 7.18 13.95
N GLU A 94 -1.20 6.21 13.41
CA GLU A 94 -0.66 4.95 12.92
C GLU A 94 0.36 5.17 11.78
N LEU A 95 0.05 6.07 10.83
CA LEU A 95 0.97 6.42 9.73
C LEU A 95 2.24 7.08 10.26
N ASN A 96 2.12 7.98 11.23
CA ASN A 96 3.24 8.68 11.86
C ASN A 96 4.11 7.71 12.69
N GLU A 97 3.50 6.80 13.46
CA GLU A 97 4.21 5.74 14.19
C GLU A 97 4.92 4.75 13.27
N ALA A 98 4.35 4.49 12.08
CA ALA A 98 4.99 3.68 11.05
C ALA A 98 6.11 4.43 10.30
N GLY A 99 6.31 5.72 10.58
CA GLY A 99 7.33 6.55 9.91
C GLY A 99 7.01 6.87 8.45
N LEU A 100 5.74 6.74 8.04
CA LEU A 100 5.32 6.98 6.65
C LEU A 100 4.98 8.44 6.37
N ILE A 101 4.64 9.20 7.42
CA ILE A 101 4.39 10.63 7.37
C ILE A 101 5.08 11.32 8.54
N ASP A 102 5.37 12.60 8.37
CA ASP A 102 5.94 13.47 9.39
C ASP A 102 5.20 14.82 9.42
N ARG A 103 5.45 15.60 10.49
CA ARG A 103 4.89 16.94 10.63
C ARG A 103 5.82 17.96 9.99
N ASN A 104 5.31 18.71 9.02
CA ASN A 104 6.06 19.71 8.28
C ASN A 104 5.30 21.04 8.16
N ILE A 105 6.02 22.16 8.10
CA ILE A 105 5.52 23.48 7.71
C ILE A 105 5.81 23.71 6.23
N SER A 106 4.79 23.53 5.38
CA SER A 106 4.93 23.64 3.92
C SER A 106 4.23 24.87 3.36
N GLN A 107 4.79 25.44 2.28
CA GLN A 107 4.11 26.43 1.44
C GLN A 107 3.08 25.77 0.49
N TRP A 108 3.15 24.45 0.34
CA TRP A 108 2.23 23.64 -0.43
C TRP A 108 1.17 23.01 0.48
N SER A 109 -0.08 23.00 0.03
CA SER A 109 -1.19 22.35 0.74
C SER A 109 -2.20 21.81 -0.26
N SER A 110 -2.60 20.56 -0.05
CA SER A 110 -3.72 19.92 -0.74
C SER A 110 -4.72 19.40 0.31
N PRO A 111 -6.04 19.52 0.07
CA PRO A 111 -7.01 19.16 1.08
C PRO A 111 -7.17 17.64 1.15
N MET A 112 -7.41 17.13 2.35
CA MET A 112 -7.80 15.74 2.54
C MET A 112 -9.29 15.57 2.21
N VAL A 113 -9.62 14.50 1.49
CA VAL A 113 -10.98 14.06 1.20
C VAL A 113 -11.23 12.70 1.84
N LEU A 114 -12.48 12.48 2.28
CA LEU A 114 -12.92 11.21 2.88
C LEU A 114 -13.76 10.44 1.87
N VAL A 115 -13.30 9.25 1.50
CA VAL A 115 -14.01 8.37 0.57
C VAL A 115 -14.63 7.22 1.35
N LYS A 116 -15.95 7.14 1.37
CA LYS A 116 -16.67 6.04 2.04
C LYS A 116 -16.34 4.71 1.36
N LYS A 117 -15.85 3.73 2.12
CA LYS A 117 -15.68 2.36 1.64
C LYS A 117 -17.05 1.74 1.41
N LYS A 118 -17.16 0.88 0.40
CA LYS A 118 -18.37 0.08 0.17
C LYS A 118 -18.69 -0.72 1.44
N GLN A 119 -19.94 -0.66 1.89
CA GLN A 119 -20.38 -1.50 2.99
C GLN A 119 -20.21 -2.97 2.61
N ASN A 120 -19.73 -3.77 3.56
CA ASN A 120 -19.54 -5.20 3.32
C ASN A 120 -20.93 -5.86 3.26
N PRO A 121 -21.32 -6.49 2.13
CA PRO A 121 -22.61 -7.16 2.02
C PRO A 121 -22.80 -8.28 3.07
N THR A 122 -21.69 -8.87 3.56
CA THR A 122 -21.73 -9.97 4.53
C THR A 122 -21.78 -9.52 5.99
N ASN A 123 -21.63 -8.21 6.27
CA ASN A 123 -21.78 -7.66 7.61
C ASN A 123 -22.42 -6.26 7.54
N PRO A 124 -23.75 -6.17 7.34
CA PRO A 124 -24.46 -4.91 7.16
C PRO A 124 -24.49 -4.03 8.42
N HIS A 125 -24.21 -4.59 9.59
CA HIS A 125 -24.15 -3.85 10.86
C HIS A 125 -22.78 -3.24 11.14
N LYS A 126 -21.76 -3.54 10.32
CA LYS A 126 -20.44 -2.92 10.47
C LYS A 126 -20.54 -1.42 10.17
N PRO A 127 -20.03 -0.53 11.04
CA PRO A 127 -20.04 0.90 10.79
C PRO A 127 -19.28 1.23 9.49
N ALA A 128 -19.73 2.28 8.80
CA ALA A 128 -19.10 2.73 7.57
C ALA A 128 -17.63 3.13 7.85
N SER A 129 -16.71 2.54 7.09
CA SER A 129 -15.29 2.90 7.13
C SER A 129 -14.99 3.88 5.99
N TYR A 130 -14.05 4.79 6.21
CA TYR A 130 -13.61 5.77 5.23
C TYR A 130 -12.17 5.49 4.78
N ARG A 131 -11.77 6.04 3.64
CA ARG A 131 -10.37 6.15 3.21
C ARG A 131 -10.01 7.62 3.23
N MET A 132 -8.89 7.96 3.86
CA MET A 132 -8.25 9.26 3.68
C MET A 132 -7.56 9.29 2.32
N ALA A 133 -7.81 10.34 1.54
CA ALA A 133 -7.12 10.60 0.28
C ALA A 133 -6.78 12.09 0.19
N LEU A 134 -5.73 12.45 -0.54
CA LEU A 134 -5.39 13.83 -0.84
C LEU A 134 -5.98 14.21 -2.20
N ASP A 135 -6.62 15.37 -2.28
CA ASP A 135 -7.05 15.93 -3.56
C ASP A 135 -5.88 16.64 -4.24
N LEU A 136 -5.14 15.87 -5.03
CA LEU A 136 -3.96 16.33 -5.78
C LEU A 136 -4.30 16.88 -7.16
N ARG A 137 -5.58 17.13 -7.50
CA ARG A 137 -5.97 17.53 -8.86
C ARG A 137 -5.26 18.80 -9.32
N LEU A 138 -5.15 19.82 -8.45
CA LEU A 138 -4.45 21.06 -8.77
C LEU A 138 -2.93 20.86 -8.85
N LEU A 139 -2.34 20.04 -7.98
CA LEU A 139 -0.92 19.71 -8.06
C LEU A 139 -0.59 18.99 -9.38
N ASN A 140 -1.46 18.08 -9.80
CA ASN A 140 -1.30 17.31 -11.03
C ASN A 140 -1.39 18.17 -12.30
N THR A 141 -1.99 19.37 -12.27
CA THR A 141 -2.04 20.24 -13.47
C THR A 141 -0.69 20.89 -13.80
N ILE A 142 0.15 21.09 -12.78
CA ILE A 142 1.49 21.66 -12.94
C ILE A 142 2.57 20.57 -13.01
N LEU A 143 2.24 19.30 -12.78
CA LEU A 143 3.20 18.20 -12.89
C LEU A 143 3.52 17.92 -14.37
N GLU A 144 4.78 17.62 -14.67
CA GLU A 144 5.16 17.11 -15.99
C GLU A 144 4.73 15.65 -16.13
N ASN A 145 4.08 15.34 -17.26
CA ASN A 145 3.59 13.99 -17.50
C ASN A 145 4.72 13.11 -18.01
N SER A 146 5.17 12.16 -17.20
CA SER A 146 5.99 11.03 -17.68
C SER A 146 5.07 9.95 -18.23
N THR A 147 5.12 9.69 -19.54
CA THR A 147 4.32 8.62 -20.14
C THR A 147 5.11 7.31 -20.10
N TYR A 148 4.70 6.40 -19.23
CA TYR A 148 5.16 5.01 -19.22
C TYR A 148 4.03 4.13 -19.76
N PRO A 149 4.10 3.68 -21.02
CA PRO A 149 3.02 2.91 -21.61
C PRO A 149 2.93 1.55 -20.92
N LEU A 150 1.81 1.30 -20.23
CA LEU A 150 1.50 -0.02 -19.73
C LEU A 150 1.04 -0.91 -20.89
N PRO A 151 1.49 -2.17 -20.96
CA PRO A 151 1.01 -3.11 -21.97
C PRO A 151 -0.51 -3.32 -21.82
N LYS A 152 -1.18 -3.56 -22.95
CA LYS A 152 -2.63 -3.83 -22.94
C LYS A 152 -2.91 -5.16 -22.25
N ILE A 153 -3.99 -5.22 -21.48
CA ILE A 153 -4.42 -6.43 -20.76
C ILE A 153 -4.49 -7.66 -21.68
N PRO A 154 -5.06 -7.62 -22.90
CA PRO A 154 -5.09 -8.80 -23.79
C PRO A 154 -3.70 -9.29 -24.20
N THR A 155 -2.73 -8.38 -24.36
CA THR A 155 -1.34 -8.73 -24.66
C THR A 155 -0.73 -9.51 -23.50
N LEU A 156 -0.90 -9.02 -22.27
CA LEU A 156 -0.45 -9.72 -21.07
C LEU A 156 -1.11 -11.11 -20.93
N ILE A 157 -2.41 -11.22 -21.18
CA ILE A 157 -3.14 -12.50 -21.10
C ILE A 157 -2.60 -13.51 -22.12
N ASN A 158 -2.32 -13.08 -23.36
CA ASN A 158 -1.76 -13.95 -24.39
C ASN A 158 -0.32 -14.39 -24.09
N GLU A 159 0.43 -13.62 -23.30
CA GLU A 159 1.77 -13.99 -22.87
C GLU A 159 1.73 -15.04 -21.76
N ILE A 160 0.89 -14.83 -20.73
CA ILE A 160 0.77 -15.77 -19.60
C ILE A 160 0.10 -17.09 -19.99
N SER A 161 -0.76 -17.10 -21.02
CA SER A 161 -1.47 -18.32 -21.46
C SER A 161 -0.55 -19.37 -22.08
N LYS A 162 0.68 -19.01 -22.44
CA LYS A 162 1.70 -19.92 -22.96
C LYS A 162 2.29 -20.83 -21.88
N TYR A 163 2.07 -20.51 -20.60
CA TYR A 163 2.64 -21.23 -19.47
C TYR A 163 1.58 -22.09 -18.78
N PRO A 164 1.92 -23.34 -18.41
CA PRO A 164 0.97 -24.26 -17.77
C PRO A 164 0.66 -23.87 -16.31
N PHE A 165 1.54 -23.11 -15.66
CA PHE A 165 1.39 -22.65 -14.28
C PHE A 165 1.66 -21.15 -14.20
N ASN A 166 0.84 -20.44 -13.45
CA ASN A 166 0.96 -19.00 -13.23
C ASN A 166 0.88 -18.70 -11.73
N THR A 167 1.64 -17.70 -11.29
CA THR A 167 1.59 -17.18 -9.92
C THR A 167 1.42 -15.68 -9.98
N THR A 168 0.46 -15.17 -9.22
CA THR A 168 0.19 -13.73 -9.10
C THR A 168 0.63 -13.27 -7.72
N ILE A 169 1.43 -12.20 -7.67
CA ILE A 169 1.93 -11.60 -6.43
C ILE A 169 1.42 -10.16 -6.37
N ASP A 170 0.83 -9.78 -5.25
CA ASP A 170 0.41 -8.41 -4.98
C ASP A 170 1.33 -7.77 -3.93
N PHE A 171 1.76 -6.53 -4.18
CA PHE A 171 2.65 -5.81 -3.28
C PHE A 171 1.83 -5.03 -2.25
N CYS A 172 1.95 -5.43 -0.97
CA CYS A 172 1.29 -4.73 0.13
C CYS A 172 1.75 -3.27 0.18
N LYS A 173 0.80 -2.34 -0.01
CA LYS A 173 1.04 -0.89 0.10
C LYS A 173 2.20 -0.40 -0.79
N ALA A 174 2.32 -0.93 -2.01
CA ALA A 174 3.46 -0.74 -2.93
C ALA A 174 4.03 0.69 -2.99
N TYR A 175 3.19 1.72 -3.13
CA TYR A 175 3.66 3.11 -3.21
C TYR A 175 4.42 3.58 -1.96
N TRP A 176 4.03 3.10 -0.77
CA TRP A 176 4.71 3.44 0.49
C TRP A 176 6.07 2.76 0.64
N GLN A 177 6.37 1.76 -0.19
CA GLN A 177 7.69 1.12 -0.22
C GLN A 177 8.71 1.96 -0.99
N ILE A 178 8.26 2.94 -1.79
CA ILE A 178 9.11 3.86 -2.53
C ILE A 178 9.30 5.10 -1.66
N THR A 179 10.44 5.16 -0.97
CA THR A 179 10.75 6.29 -0.08
C THR A 179 11.62 7.32 -0.79
N SER A 180 11.37 8.60 -0.52
CA SER A 180 12.20 9.73 -0.95
C SER A 180 13.38 9.96 -0.02
#